data_AF-A0A2C5ZRG3-F1
#
_entry.id   AF-A0A2C5ZRG3-F1
#
_cell.length_a   1.000
_cell.length_b   1.000
_cell.length_c   1.000
_cell.angle_alpha   90.00
_cell.angle_beta   90.00
_cell.angle_gamma   90.00
#
_symmetry.space_group_name_H-M   'P 1'
#
loop_
_entity.id
_entity.type
_entity.pdbx_description
1 polymer ?
#
loop_
_entity_poly.entity_id
_entity_poly.type
_entity_poly.pdbx_seq_one_letter_code
_entity_poly.pdbx_strand_id
1 'polypeptide(L)' 'MGRLLGALRLLFASWAGVLGREGLDRRAWGWYVAVRPDVEAGPAGWGAKGTLRLATILALRRKEGQE' A
#
# COMPACT_ATOMS: atom_id res chain seq x y z
N MET A 1 16.23 -5.42 6.96
CA MET A 1 14.90 -4.77 7.11
C MET A 1 14.78 -3.37 6.49
N GLY A 2 15.84 -2.75 5.93
CA GLY A 2 15.78 -1.36 5.44
C GLY A 2 14.95 -1.11 4.16
N ARG A 3 14.78 -2.11 3.28
CA ARG A 3 14.09 -1.93 1.99
C ARG A 3 12.59 -1.64 2.12
N LEU A 4 11.92 -2.28 3.09
CA LEU A 4 10.51 -2.04 3.37
C LEU A 4 10.28 -0.62 3.89
N LEU A 5 11.03 -0.21 4.91
CA LEU A 5 10.94 1.13 5.49
C LEU A 5 11.29 2.20 4.44
N GLY A 6 12.26 1.93 3.57
CA GLY A 6 12.58 2.79 2.43
C GLY A 6 11.42 2.94 1.44
N ALA A 7 10.75 1.84 1.09
CA ALA A 7 9.58 1.87 0.20
C ALA A 7 8.41 2.66 0.82
N LEU A 8 8.13 2.44 2.11
CA LEU A 8 7.11 3.19 2.85
C LEU A 8 7.45 4.68 2.94
N ARG A 9 8.71 5.03 3.20
CA ARG A 9 9.16 6.43 3.21
C ARG A 9 8.91 7.11 1.87
N LEU A 10 9.28 6.46 0.76
CA LEU A 10 9.04 6.97 -0.59
C LEU A 10 7.54 7.10 -0.91
N LEU A 11 6.73 6.16 -0.42
CA LEU A 11 5.28 6.19 -0.56
C LEU A 11 4.68 7.40 0.14
N PHE A 12 4.92 7.53 1.44
CA PHE A 12 4.35 8.62 2.25
C PHE A 12 4.88 9.99 1.82
N ALA A 13 6.15 10.09 1.41
CA ALA A 13 6.68 11.33 0.84
C ALA A 13 5.91 11.77 -0.41
N SER A 14 5.46 10.84 -1.26
CA SER A 14 4.64 11.18 -2.43
C SER A 14 3.22 11.65 -2.10
N TRP A 15 2.75 11.41 -0.87
CA TRP A 15 1.39 11.75 -0.42
C TRP A 15 1.34 13.00 0.47
N ALA A 16 2.43 13.30 1.20
CA ALA A 16 2.45 14.29 2.28
C ALA A 16 1.98 15.70 1.89
N GLY A 17 2.19 16.11 0.64
CA GLY A 17 1.77 17.44 0.15
C GLY A 17 0.41 17.48 -0.57
N VAL A 18 -0.25 16.34 -0.75
CA VAL A 18 -1.43 16.23 -1.65
C VAL A 18 -2.61 15.47 -1.04
N LEU A 19 -2.39 14.68 0.02
CA LEU A 19 -3.43 13.91 0.69
C LEU A 19 -3.53 14.29 2.16
N GLY A 20 -4.65 14.90 2.52
CA GLY A 20 -5.06 15.09 3.91
C GLY A 20 -5.67 13.81 4.51
N ARG A 21 -6.04 13.89 5.79
CA ARG A 21 -6.58 12.77 6.57
C ARG A 21 -7.78 12.08 5.90
N GLU A 22 -8.78 12.84 5.46
CA GLU A 22 -9.96 12.26 4.80
C GLU A 22 -9.63 11.64 3.44
N GLY A 23 -8.63 12.16 2.74
CA GLY A 23 -8.18 11.62 1.46
C GLY A 23 -7.47 10.28 1.64
N LEU A 24 -6.70 10.14 2.72
CA LEU A 24 -6.09 8.87 3.12
C LEU A 24 -7.16 7.85 3.49
N ASP A 25 -8.13 8.22 4.33
CA ASP A 25 -9.19 7.33 4.79
C ASP A 25 -10.03 6.78 3.63
N ARG A 26 -10.49 7.66 2.73
CA ARG A 26 -11.25 7.27 1.54
C ARG A 26 -10.52 6.31 0.61
N ARG A 27 -9.18 6.36 0.56
CA ARG A 27 -8.36 5.53 -0.34
C ARG A 27 -7.77 4.30 0.33
N ALA A 28 -7.77 4.24 1.67
CA ALA A 28 -7.11 3.20 2.45
C ALA A 28 -7.59 1.79 2.09
N TRP A 29 -8.90 1.61 1.93
CA TRP A 29 -9.46 0.31 1.53
C TRP A 29 -8.99 -0.12 0.14
N GLY A 30 -9.02 0.79 -0.83
CA GLY A 30 -8.56 0.50 -2.20
C GLY A 30 -7.09 0.10 -2.24
N TRP A 31 -6.24 0.78 -1.47
CA TRP A 31 -4.83 0.41 -1.33
C TRP A 31 -4.64 -0.96 -0.69
N TYR A 32 -5.34 -1.23 0.42
CA TYR A 32 -5.31 -2.55 1.06
C TYR A 32 -5.65 -3.66 0.06
N VAL A 33 -6.73 -3.52 -0.70
CA VAL A 33 -7.12 -4.50 -1.72
C VAL A 33 -6.07 -4.64 -2.83
N ALA A 34 -5.41 -3.54 -3.22
CA ALA A 34 -4.38 -3.57 -4.27
C ALA A 34 -3.06 -4.22 -3.83
N VAL A 35 -2.72 -4.17 -2.53
CA VAL A 35 -1.43 -4.72 -2.03
C VAL A 35 -1.56 -5.99 -1.22
N ARG A 36 -2.77 -6.36 -0.75
CA ARG A 36 -2.96 -7.57 0.05
C ARG A 36 -2.40 -8.78 -0.71
N PRO A 37 -1.66 -9.67 -0.03
CA PRO A 37 -1.28 -10.91 -0.64
C PRO A 37 -2.52 -11.77 -0.90
N ASP A 38 -2.43 -12.62 -1.91
CA ASP A 38 -3.41 -13.67 -2.11
C ASP A 38 -3.31 -14.67 -0.96
N VAL A 39 -4.45 -14.97 -0.34
CA VAL A 39 -4.60 -15.90 0.79
C VAL A 39 -5.90 -16.66 0.61
N GLU A 40 -5.96 -17.87 1.16
CA GLU A 40 -7.13 -18.74 1.06
C GLU A 40 -8.40 -18.07 1.63
N ALA A 41 -9.55 -18.40 1.07
CA ALA A 41 -10.82 -17.89 1.58
C ALA A 41 -11.22 -18.62 2.88
N GLY A 42 -11.92 -17.92 3.77
CA GLY A 42 -12.41 -18.50 5.01
C GLY A 42 -11.32 -18.66 6.09
N PRO A 43 -11.58 -19.50 7.11
CA PRO A 43 -10.71 -19.61 8.30
C PRO A 43 -9.25 -19.97 7.99
N ALA A 44 -9.01 -20.72 6.91
CA ALA A 44 -7.66 -21.13 6.49
C ALA A 44 -6.75 -19.95 6.09
N GLY A 45 -7.34 -18.86 5.57
CA GLY A 45 -6.59 -17.65 5.25
C GLY A 45 -6.48 -16.64 6.40
N TRP A 46 -7.22 -16.84 7.49
CA TRP A 46 -7.19 -15.89 8.62
C TRP A 46 -5.82 -15.95 9.31
N GLY A 47 -5.09 -14.83 9.24
CA GLY A 47 -3.74 -14.75 9.81
C GLY A 47 -2.65 -15.39 8.93
N ALA A 48 -2.97 -15.83 7.71
CA ALA A 48 -1.97 -16.30 6.76
C ALA A 48 -1.00 -15.17 6.40
N LYS A 49 0.30 -15.46 6.48
CA LYS A 49 1.37 -14.52 6.10
C LYS A 49 1.74 -14.76 4.64
N GLY A 50 0.98 -14.14 3.74
CA GLY A 50 1.30 -14.15 2.32
C GLY A 50 2.52 -13.30 1.97
N THR A 51 3.06 -13.49 0.76
CA THR A 51 4.20 -12.73 0.27
C THR A 51 3.75 -11.43 -0.40
N LEU A 52 4.31 -10.30 0.02
CA LEU A 52 3.99 -8.98 -0.52
C LEU A 52 5.21 -8.39 -1.23
N ARG A 53 5.06 -8.02 -2.50
CA ARG A 53 6.15 -7.46 -3.30
C ARG A 53 6.31 -5.96 -2.99
N LEU A 54 7.54 -5.52 -2.70
CA LEU A 54 7.81 -4.09 -2.47
C LEU A 54 7.45 -3.22 -3.69
N ALA A 55 7.54 -3.79 -4.89
CA ALA A 55 7.14 -3.13 -6.13
C ALA A 55 5.65 -2.73 -6.14
N THR A 56 4.76 -3.56 -5.58
CA THR A 56 3.32 -3.23 -5.49
C THR A 56 3.05 -2.09 -4.50
N ILE A 57 3.81 -2.00 -3.40
CA ILE A 57 3.75 -0.84 -2.48
C ILE A 57 4.21 0.42 -3.20
N LEU A 58 5.35 0.36 -3.90
CA LEU A 58 5.91 1.50 -4.61
C LEU A 58 5.00 1.98 -5.76
N ALA A 59 4.20 1.08 -6.35
CA ALA A 59 3.23 1.43 -7.38
C ALA A 59 2.06 2.29 -6.86
N LEU A 60 1.80 2.33 -5.54
CA LEU A 60 0.80 3.22 -4.94
C LEU A 60 1.26 4.69 -4.85
N ARG A 61 2.54 4.96 -5.11
CA ARG A 61 3.04 6.32 -5.17
C ARG A 61 2.32 7.10 -6.25
N ARG A 62 2.07 8.38 -5.98
CA ARG A 62 1.69 9.30 -7.04
C ARG A 62 2.84 9.41 -8.04
N LYS A 63 2.56 9.23 -9.33
CA LYS A 63 3.48 9.55 -10.41
C LYS A 63 3.27 11.01 -10.78
N GLU A 64 4.33 11.81 -10.83
CA GLU A 64 4.23 13.19 -11.31
C GLU A 64 3.66 13.18 -12.73
N GLY A 65 2.57 13.93 -12.95
CA GLY A 65 1.85 13.96 -14.24
C GLY A 65 0.58 13.10 -14.34
N GLN A 66 0.16 12.40 -13.29
CA GLN A 66 -1.20 11.84 -13.23
C GLN A 66 -2.12 12.83 -12.49
N GLU A 67 -2.88 13.57 -13.29
CA GLU A 67 -4.09 14.31 -12.91
C GLU A 67 -5.23 13.34 -12.56
#